data_AF-A0A1B6I2P1-F1
#
_entry.id   AF-A0A1B6I2P1-F1
#
_cell.length_a   1.000
_cell.length_b   1.000
_cell.length_c   1.000
_cell.angle_alpha   90.00
_cell.angle_beta   90.00
_cell.angle_gamma   90.00
#
_symmetry.space_group_name_H-M   'P 1'
#
loop_
_entity.id
_entity.type
_entity.pdbx_description
1 polymer ?
#
loop_
_entity_poly.entity_id
_entity_poly.type
_entity_poly.pdbx_seq_one_letter_code
_entity_poly.pdbx_strand_id
1 'polypeptide(L)'
;EKADITEIRSFATPPEPVMVVCECVAIIRGLKDTSWKAAKGMMTDPNFLTRLKEMKCENVTQKQQQAVKTLMKNCKKLEDMESISKAGYGLLQFVKAVLGFCAVYKEVKPKIERVAQLEKEYNTAKKY
;
A
#
# COMPACT_ATOMS: atom_id res chain seq x y z
N GLU A 1 5.38 0.06 -15.65
CA GLU A 1 5.62 1.33 -16.38
C GLU A 1 4.38 2.22 -16.39
N LYS A 2 4.48 3.49 -16.81
CA LYS A 2 3.32 4.40 -16.93
C LYS A 2 2.22 3.85 -17.85
N ALA A 3 2.59 3.05 -18.85
CA ALA A 3 1.67 2.37 -19.75
C ALA A 3 0.70 1.44 -19.02
N ASP A 4 1.13 0.78 -17.94
CA ASP A 4 0.31 -0.18 -17.20
C ASP A 4 -0.88 0.51 -16.53
N ILE A 5 -0.70 1.72 -15.96
CA ILE A 5 -1.80 2.44 -15.30
C ILE A 5 -2.86 2.93 -16.31
N THR A 6 -2.49 3.13 -17.57
CA THR A 6 -3.43 3.50 -18.64
C THR A 6 -4.43 2.37 -18.90
N GLU A 7 -4.01 1.10 -18.81
CA GLU A 7 -4.89 -0.07 -18.92
C GLU A 7 -6.02 0.00 -17.87
N ILE A 8 -5.66 0.18 -16.60
CA ILE A 8 -6.64 0.24 -15.50
C ILE A 8 -7.64 1.38 -15.70
N ARG A 9 -7.16 2.53 -16.19
CA ARG A 9 -8.02 3.69 -16.45
C ARG A 9 -8.95 3.51 -17.65
N SER A 10 -8.62 2.62 -18.57
CA SER A 10 -9.43 2.38 -19.78
C SER A 10 -10.74 1.63 -19.47
N PHE A 11 -10.81 0.92 -18.33
CA PHE A 11 -12.05 0.26 -17.93
C PHE A 11 -13.19 1.27 -17.72
N ALA A 12 -14.26 1.11 -18.50
CA ALA A 12 -15.53 1.81 -18.31
C ALA A 12 -16.23 1.27 -17.06
N THR A 13 -16.38 -0.06 -17.00
CA THR A 13 -16.82 -0.82 -15.83
C THR A 13 -15.71 -1.80 -15.44
N PRO A 14 -14.89 -1.49 -14.44
CA PRO A 14 -13.79 -2.37 -14.03
C PRO A 14 -14.30 -3.71 -13.49
N PRO A 15 -13.58 -4.81 -13.73
CA PRO A 15 -13.80 -6.08 -13.04
C PRO A 15 -13.69 -5.91 -11.51
N GLU A 16 -14.46 -6.69 -10.76
CA GLU A 16 -14.45 -6.67 -9.29
C GLU A 16 -13.04 -6.74 -8.68
N PRO A 17 -12.12 -7.63 -9.12
CA PRO A 17 -10.77 -7.66 -8.59
C PRO A 17 -10.02 -6.33 -8.77
N VAL A 18 -10.16 -5.72 -9.94
CA VAL A 18 -9.51 -4.44 -10.29
C VAL A 18 -10.06 -3.32 -9.41
N MET A 19 -11.38 -3.28 -9.20
CA MET A 19 -12.00 -2.33 -8.27
C MET A 19 -11.41 -2.47 -6.87
N VAL A 20 -11.45 -3.68 -6.31
CA VAL A 20 -11.00 -3.96 -4.95
C VAL A 20 -9.54 -3.54 -4.74
N VAL A 21 -8.65 -3.82 -5.70
CA VAL A 21 -7.26 -3.40 -5.60
C VAL A 21 -7.11 -1.88 -5.64
N CYS A 22 -7.86 -1.19 -6.50
CA CYS A 22 -7.85 0.26 -6.55
C CYS A 22 -8.39 0.91 -5.26
N GLU A 23 -9.44 0.34 -4.65
CA GLU A 23 -9.94 0.76 -3.34
C GLU A 23 -8.88 0.55 -2.25
N CYS A 24 -8.18 -0.59 -2.27
CA CYS A 24 -7.09 -0.88 -1.35
C CYS A 24 -5.97 0.17 -1.43
N VAL A 25 -5.56 0.56 -2.65
CA VAL A 25 -4.55 1.61 -2.84
C VAL A 25 -5.05 2.96 -2.33
N ALA A 26 -6.32 3.30 -2.55
CA ALA A 26 -6.93 4.53 -2.04
C ALA A 26 -6.91 4.58 -0.50
N ILE A 27 -7.24 3.46 0.16
CA ILE A 27 -7.20 3.33 1.63
C ILE A 27 -5.78 3.51 2.15
N ILE A 28 -4.80 2.82 1.55
CA ILE A 28 -3.39 2.92 1.95
C ILE A 28 -2.87 4.35 1.84
N ARG A 29 -3.29 5.06 0.79
CA ARG A 29 -2.95 6.47 0.59
C ARG A 29 -3.70 7.44 1.50
N GLY A 30 -4.66 6.96 2.29
CA GLY A 30 -5.43 7.79 3.22
C GLY A 30 -6.45 8.70 2.54
N LEU A 31 -6.95 8.32 1.36
CA LEU A 31 -8.03 9.04 0.72
C LEU A 31 -9.32 8.89 1.53
N LYS A 32 -10.07 9.98 1.68
CA LYS A 32 -11.38 9.97 2.34
C LYS A 32 -12.42 9.22 1.54
N ASP A 33 -12.38 9.39 0.22
CA ASP A 33 -13.21 8.67 -0.74
C ASP A 33 -12.38 7.53 -1.35
N THR A 34 -12.86 6.32 -1.14
CA THR A 34 -12.21 5.08 -1.62
C THR A 34 -12.93 4.48 -2.80
N SER A 35 -13.98 5.15 -3.32
CA SER A 35 -14.73 4.68 -4.48
C SER A 35 -13.84 4.52 -5.71
N TRP A 36 -14.27 3.63 -6.61
CA TRP A 36 -13.64 3.48 -7.93
C TRP A 36 -13.44 4.82 -8.65
N LYS A 37 -14.40 5.75 -8.57
CA LYS A 37 -14.31 7.06 -9.21
C LYS A 37 -13.13 7.88 -8.65
N ALA A 38 -12.98 7.92 -7.33
CA ALA A 38 -11.86 8.58 -6.68
C ALA A 38 -10.53 7.90 -6.99
N ALA A 39 -10.48 6.56 -6.95
CA ALA A 39 -9.29 5.79 -7.27
C ALA A 39 -8.85 5.98 -8.74
N LYS A 40 -9.81 5.98 -9.69
CA LYS A 40 -9.58 6.28 -11.10
C LYS A 40 -9.04 7.69 -11.29
N GLY A 41 -9.61 8.67 -10.59
CA GLY A 41 -9.11 10.05 -10.56
C GLY A 41 -7.67 10.15 -10.09
N MET A 42 -7.32 9.47 -8.99
CA MET A 42 -5.96 9.43 -8.46
C MET A 42 -4.96 8.85 -9.47
N MET A 43 -5.35 7.84 -10.25
CA MET A 43 -4.49 7.23 -11.27
C MET A 43 -4.25 8.13 -12.50
N THR A 44 -4.99 9.24 -12.64
CA THR A 44 -4.76 10.22 -13.71
C THR A 44 -3.53 11.09 -13.48
N ASP A 45 -3.09 11.23 -12.22
CA ASP A 45 -1.93 12.03 -11.86
C ASP A 45 -0.65 11.45 -12.52
N PRO A 46 0.08 12.22 -13.34
CA PRO A 46 1.32 11.77 -13.98
C PRO A 46 2.40 11.30 -12.99
N ASN A 47 2.30 11.76 -11.74
CA ASN A 47 3.21 11.42 -10.64
C ASN A 47 2.67 10.30 -9.75
N PHE A 48 1.52 9.70 -10.07
CA PHE A 48 0.88 8.67 -9.24
C PHE A 48 1.85 7.53 -8.87
N LEU A 49 2.54 6.97 -9.86
CA LEU A 49 3.51 5.89 -9.63
C LEU A 49 4.72 6.35 -8.81
N THR A 50 5.20 7.58 -9.03
CA THR A 50 6.29 8.16 -8.25
C THR A 50 5.89 8.31 -6.79
N ARG A 51 4.70 8.89 -6.52
CA ARG A 51 4.16 9.04 -5.17
C ARG A 51 3.91 7.70 -4.47
N LEU A 52 3.54 6.67 -5.22
CA LEU A 52 3.41 5.30 -4.68
C LEU A 52 4.76 4.73 -4.24
N LYS A 53 5.80 4.91 -5.07
CA LYS A 53 7.16 4.43 -4.76
C LYS A 53 7.80 5.17 -3.59
N GLU A 54 7.56 6.48 -3.48
CA GLU A 54 8.10 7.34 -2.42
C GLU A 54 7.24 7.33 -1.14
N MET A 55 6.15 6.58 -1.14
CA MET A 55 5.22 6.54 -0.03
C MET A 55 5.90 5.95 1.22
N LYS A 56 5.82 6.70 2.33
CA LYS A 56 6.26 6.21 3.64
C LYS A 56 5.25 5.21 4.18
N CYS A 57 5.49 3.92 3.92
CA CYS A 57 4.64 2.82 4.38
C CYS A 57 4.50 2.76 5.91
N GLU A 58 5.43 3.35 6.66
CA GLU A 58 5.39 3.50 8.12
C GLU A 58 4.17 4.28 8.62
N ASN A 59 3.60 5.16 7.79
CA ASN A 59 2.43 5.98 8.15
C ASN A 59 1.10 5.25 7.97
N VAL A 60 1.10 4.03 7.41
CA VAL A 60 -0.12 3.26 7.18
C VAL A 60 -0.65 2.74 8.52
N THR A 61 -1.80 3.27 8.94
CA THR A 61 -2.41 2.95 10.24
C THR A 61 -2.92 1.51 10.29
N GLN A 62 -3.00 0.94 11.50
CA GLN A 62 -3.59 -0.39 11.72
C GLN A 62 -5.03 -0.49 11.20
N LYS A 63 -5.81 0.60 11.31
CA LYS A 63 -7.18 0.65 10.78
C LYS A 63 -7.20 0.51 9.25
N GLN A 64 -6.30 1.21 8.55
CA GLN A 64 -6.15 1.07 7.09
C GLN A 64 -5.72 -0.35 6.72
N GLN A 65 -4.73 -0.91 7.43
CA GLN A 65 -4.26 -2.28 7.19
C GLN A 65 -5.39 -3.30 7.34
N GLN A 66 -6.22 -3.18 8.38
CA GLN A 66 -7.34 -4.08 8.62
C GLN A 66 -8.43 -3.94 7.54
N ALA A 67 -8.77 -2.71 7.14
CA ALA A 67 -9.74 -2.47 6.08
C ALA A 67 -9.30 -3.09 4.74
N VAL A 68 -8.03 -2.91 4.37
CA VAL A 68 -7.45 -3.52 3.16
C VAL A 68 -7.49 -5.04 3.24
N LYS A 69 -7.08 -5.64 4.36
CA LYS A 69 -7.13 -7.10 4.54
C LYS A 69 -8.55 -7.65 4.39
N THR A 70 -9.55 -6.96 4.94
CA THR A 70 -10.96 -7.35 4.81
C THR A 70 -11.44 -7.30 3.36
N LEU A 71 -11.16 -6.20 2.64
CA LEU A 71 -11.51 -6.07 1.22
C LEU A 71 -10.87 -7.17 0.38
N MET A 72 -9.58 -7.44 0.61
CA MET A 72 -8.87 -8.50 -0.11
C MET A 72 -9.45 -9.88 0.18
N LYS A 73 -9.82 -10.18 1.44
CA LYS A 73 -10.42 -11.46 1.81
C LYS A 73 -11.79 -11.69 1.18
N ASN A 74 -12.56 -10.61 0.98
CA ASN A 74 -13.91 -10.70 0.43
C ASN A 74 -13.93 -10.91 -1.09
N CYS A 75 -12.86 -10.53 -1.79
CA CYS A 75 -12.76 -10.70 -3.23
C CYS A 75 -12.09 -12.04 -3.61
N LYS A 76 -12.92 -13.04 -3.94
CA LYS A 76 -12.46 -14.40 -4.25
C LYS A 76 -11.59 -14.50 -5.51
N LYS A 77 -11.74 -13.56 -6.45
CA LYS A 77 -11.08 -13.58 -7.76
C LYS A 77 -9.79 -12.78 -7.83
N LEU A 78 -9.22 -12.39 -6.68
CA LEU A 78 -7.93 -11.68 -6.66
C LEU A 78 -6.76 -12.53 -7.15
N GLU A 79 -6.86 -13.85 -7.06
CA GLU A 79 -5.84 -14.77 -7.57
C GLU A 79 -5.78 -14.77 -9.10
N ASP A 80 -6.92 -14.54 -9.75
CA ASP A 80 -7.03 -14.45 -11.21
C ASP A 80 -6.54 -13.10 -11.77
N MET A 81 -6.12 -12.17 -10.90
CA MET A 81 -5.80 -10.79 -11.29
C MET A 81 -4.79 -10.70 -12.44
N GLU A 82 -3.76 -11.55 -12.46
CA GLU A 82 -2.74 -11.54 -13.50
C GLU A 82 -3.32 -11.79 -14.90
N SER A 83 -4.30 -12.69 -14.99
CA SER A 83 -5.03 -12.98 -16.23
C SER A 83 -5.98 -11.86 -16.66
N ILE A 84 -6.46 -11.06 -15.69
CA ILE A 84 -7.44 -9.99 -15.90
C ILE A 84 -6.75 -8.68 -16.30
N SER A 85 -5.68 -8.32 -15.60
CA SER A 85 -4.91 -7.10 -15.84
C SER A 85 -3.52 -7.22 -15.26
N LYS A 86 -2.51 -7.06 -16.11
CA LYS A 86 -1.10 -7.01 -15.69
C LYS A 86 -0.85 -5.83 -14.76
N ALA A 87 -1.47 -4.69 -15.04
CA ALA A 87 -1.36 -3.51 -14.21
C ALA A 87 -2.04 -3.68 -12.85
N GLY A 88 -3.25 -4.26 -12.84
CA GLY A 88 -3.99 -4.61 -11.63
C GLY A 88 -3.19 -5.57 -10.75
N TYR A 89 -2.50 -6.54 -11.36
CA TYR A 89 -1.61 -7.45 -10.66
C TYR A 89 -0.41 -6.73 -10.05
N GLY A 90 0.21 -5.80 -10.77
CA GLY A 90 1.29 -4.96 -10.23
C GLY A 90 0.84 -4.16 -8.99
N LEU A 91 -0.36 -3.57 -9.02
CA LEU A 91 -0.94 -2.89 -7.86
C LEU A 91 -1.27 -3.86 -6.72
N LEU A 92 -1.76 -5.06 -7.02
CA LEU A 92 -2.02 -6.10 -6.03
C LEU A 92 -0.74 -6.50 -5.29
N GLN A 93 0.36 -6.70 -6.01
CA GLN A 93 1.67 -7.01 -5.43
C GLN A 93 2.17 -5.86 -4.56
N PHE A 94 1.98 -4.61 -5.00
CA PHE A 94 2.28 -3.44 -4.18
C PHE A 94 1.49 -3.44 -2.85
N VAL A 95 0.18 -3.67 -2.91
CA VAL A 95 -0.67 -3.72 -1.70
C VAL A 95 -0.19 -4.83 -0.74
N LYS A 96 0.11 -6.03 -1.25
CA LYS A 96 0.67 -7.14 -0.46
C LYS A 96 2.01 -6.77 0.17
N ALA A 97 2.91 -6.14 -0.59
CA ALA A 97 4.21 -5.70 -0.09
C ALA A 97 4.08 -4.66 1.02
N VAL A 98 3.18 -3.68 0.89
CA VAL A 98 2.93 -2.67 1.93
C VAL A 98 2.41 -3.32 3.21
N LEU A 99 1.46 -4.26 3.12
CA LEU A 99 0.96 -4.98 4.29
C LEU A 99 2.05 -5.84 4.96
N GLY A 100 2.88 -6.52 4.16
CA GLY A 100 4.03 -7.29 4.65
C GLY A 100 5.05 -6.41 5.36
N PHE A 101 5.41 -5.27 4.75
CA PHE A 101 6.29 -4.28 5.37
C PHE A 101 5.73 -3.77 6.69
N CYS A 102 4.44 -3.43 6.75
CA CYS A 102 3.79 -2.94 7.97
C CYS A 102 3.83 -3.98 9.11
N ALA A 103 3.71 -5.27 8.78
CA ALA A 103 3.80 -6.35 9.76
C ALA A 103 5.22 -6.45 10.34
N VAL A 104 6.24 -6.50 9.46
CA VAL A 104 7.65 -6.58 9.87
C VAL A 104 8.08 -5.32 10.62
N TYR A 105 7.69 -4.14 10.15
CA TYR A 105 8.01 -2.86 10.79
C TYR A 105 7.49 -2.81 12.24
N LYS A 106 6.31 -3.37 12.51
CA LYS A 106 5.77 -3.45 13.87
C LYS A 106 6.66 -4.27 14.81
N GLU A 107 7.31 -5.31 14.30
CA GLU A 107 8.23 -6.16 15.07
C GLU A 107 9.65 -5.56 15.20
N VAL A 108 10.11 -4.86 14.17
CA VAL A 108 11.46 -4.30 14.10
C VAL A 108 11.56 -2.96 14.84
N LYS A 109 10.51 -2.11 14.78
CA LYS A 109 10.47 -0.81 15.46
C LYS A 109 10.91 -0.83 16.93
N PRO A 110 10.39 -1.71 17.81
CA PRO A 110 10.83 -1.75 19.22
C PRO A 110 12.31 -2.14 19.37
N LYS A 111 12.85 -2.92 18.43
CA LYS A 111 14.27 -3.30 18.44
C LYS A 111 15.15 -2.10 18.09
N ILE A 112 14.75 -1.30 17.10
CA ILE A 112 15.44 -0.06 16.72
C ILE A 112 15.41 0.95 17.88
N GLU A 113 14.25 1.14 18.51
CA GLU A 113 14.10 2.04 19.66
C GLU A 113 14.98 1.60 20.84
N ARG A 114 15.05 0.29 21.11
CA ARG A 114 15.92 -0.26 22.16
C ARG A 114 17.40 -0.05 21.86
N VAL A 115 17.83 -0.22 20.62
CA VAL A 115 19.23 0.05 20.22
C VAL A 115 19.55 1.54 20.42
N ALA A 116 18.70 2.45 19.94
CA ALA A 116 18.92 3.88 20.08
C ALA A 116 18.98 4.33 21.56
N GLN A 117 18.16 3.73 22.43
CA GLN A 117 18.20 3.99 23.86
C GLN A 117 19.52 3.52 24.49
N LEU A 118 19.95 2.29 24.17
CA LEU A 118 21.20 1.72 24.68
C LEU A 118 22.43 2.48 24.18
N GLU A 119 22.45 2.93 22.92
CA GLU A 119 23.53 3.77 22.39
C GLU A 119 23.61 5.12 23.10
N LYS A 120 22.45 5.71 23.42
CA LYS A 120 22.38 6.97 24.18
C LYS A 120 22.88 6.80 25.60
N GLU A 121 22.51 5.72 26.28
CA GLU A 121 22.99 5.37 27.62
C GLU A 121 24.50 5.13 27.62
N TYR A 122 25.01 4.31 26.69
CA TYR A 122 26.44 4.04 26.53
C TYR A 122 27.25 5.32 26.29
N ASN A 123 26.81 6.18 25.38
CA ASN A 123 27.48 7.45 25.08
C ASN A 123 27.44 8.45 26.23
N THR A 124 26.43 8.38 27.09
CA THR A 124 26.34 9.21 28.30
C THR A 124 27.29 8.69 29.37
N ALA A 125 27.33 7.37 29.60
CA ALA A 125 28.23 6.73 30.55
C ALA A 125 29.71 6.90 30.18
N LYS A 126 30.06 6.88 28.88
CA LYS A 126 31.44 7.07 28.41
C LYS A 126 31.96 8.51 28.56
N LYS A 127 31.07 9.50 28.77
CA LYS A 127 31.44 10.91 28.94
C LYS A 127 31.79 11.27 30.39
N TYR A 128 31.53 10.37 31.33
CA TYR A 128 31.96 10.45 32.72
C TYR A 128 33.18 9.54 32.93
#